data_AF-A0A2E6ZZF4-F1
#
_entry.id   AF-A0A2E6ZZF4-F1
#
_cell.length_a   1.000
_cell.length_b   1.000
_cell.length_c   1.000
_cell.angle_alpha   90.00
_cell.angle_beta   90.00
_cell.angle_gamma   90.00
#
_symmetry.space_group_name_H-M   'P 1'
#
loop_
_entity.id
_entity.type
_entity.pdbx_description
1 polymer ?
#
loop_
_entity_poly.entity_id
_entity_poly.type
_entity_poly.pdbx_seq_one_letter_code
_entity_poly.pdbx_strand_id
1 'polypeptide(L)'
;MITETRGGCEASREFSGRIAVSGLNWTAGAFRARCPGTQLEFTAVALTSTSVGDRLDGPAAEFFEFTVSVTGEGTGVVTSSPEGIDCSAGLETDCGQYYRDETEVTLTATATNGSVFTGWSGDCDGGASTTTVTLGAARSCTARFDPAPAASSTLTVSVSGDGTGTVTSNPSGIDCPGDCTASYATDTEVALTATAATGSVFAGWSGDCDGSASATTVTIGAARSCTARFDPEPAASSTLTVSVSGDGTGTVTSNPSGIDCPGDCTASYAT
;
A
#
# COMPACT_ATOMS: atom_id res chain seq x y z
N MET A 1 35.25 18.21 -32.85
CA MET A 1 34.52 17.82 -34.08
C MET A 1 35.43 16.89 -34.85
N ILE A 2 34.99 15.69 -35.20
CA ILE A 2 35.76 14.81 -36.11
C ILE A 2 35.07 14.95 -37.46
N THR A 3 35.88 15.26 -38.48
CA THR A 3 35.42 15.40 -39.85
C THR A 3 36.16 14.38 -40.70
N GLU A 4 35.41 13.52 -41.37
CA GLU A 4 35.96 12.59 -42.34
C GLU A 4 35.34 12.89 -43.71
N THR A 5 36.18 12.92 -44.74
CA THR A 5 35.78 13.19 -46.11
C THR A 5 36.14 12.00 -46.98
N ARG A 6 35.13 11.45 -47.66
CA ARG A 6 35.35 10.37 -48.64
C ARG A 6 34.48 10.62 -49.87
N GLY A 7 35.11 10.71 -51.04
CA GLY A 7 34.41 10.85 -52.32
C GLY A 7 33.54 12.10 -52.46
N GLY A 8 33.88 13.22 -51.82
CA GLY A 8 33.09 14.46 -51.87
C GLY A 8 31.91 14.51 -50.90
N CYS A 9 31.72 13.48 -50.06
CA CYS A 9 30.81 13.54 -48.91
C CYS A 9 31.56 14.00 -47.67
N GLU A 10 31.06 15.04 -47.02
CA GLU A 10 31.55 15.53 -45.72
C GLU A 10 30.59 15.06 -44.62
N ALA A 11 31.11 14.24 -43.70
CA ALA A 11 30.41 13.91 -42.46
C ALA A 11 31.13 14.62 -41.31
N SER A 12 30.46 15.62 -40.73
CA SER A 12 30.94 16.36 -39.57
C SER A 12 30.19 15.92 -38.33
N ARG A 13 30.92 15.50 -37.28
CA ARG A 13 30.34 15.21 -35.97
C ARG A 13 30.75 16.28 -34.98
N GLU A 14 29.80 17.12 -34.61
CA GLU A 14 29.99 18.14 -33.58
C GLU A 14 29.78 17.51 -32.21
N PHE A 15 30.74 17.69 -31.30
CA PHE A 15 30.65 17.15 -29.93
C PHE A 15 30.15 18.26 -29.01
N SER A 16 28.97 18.05 -28.43
CA SER A 16 28.51 18.81 -27.27
C SER A 16 28.25 17.80 -26.14
N GLY A 17 29.24 17.66 -25.24
CA GLY A 17 29.28 16.63 -24.17
C GLY A 17 30.57 15.80 -24.25
N ARG A 18 31.15 15.38 -23.09
CA ARG A 18 32.59 15.06 -23.00
C ARG A 18 32.98 13.75 -23.72
N ILE A 19 34.28 13.60 -23.94
CA ILE A 19 35.00 12.35 -24.23
C ILE A 19 36.17 12.37 -23.25
N ALA A 20 36.45 11.28 -22.56
CA ALA A 20 37.68 11.14 -21.80
C ALA A 20 38.44 9.87 -22.22
N VAL A 21 39.59 10.09 -22.87
CA VAL A 21 40.65 9.10 -23.04
C VAL A 21 41.21 8.80 -21.65
N SER A 22 41.26 7.52 -21.28
CA SER A 22 41.50 6.97 -19.93
C SER A 22 40.70 7.64 -18.81
N GLY A 23 39.57 7.02 -18.44
CA GLY A 23 38.73 7.42 -17.29
C GLY A 23 37.59 8.38 -17.63
N LEU A 24 36.49 7.85 -18.19
CA LEU A 24 35.05 8.17 -17.95
C LEU A 24 34.14 8.15 -19.21
N ASN A 25 32.90 7.72 -18.93
CA ASN A 25 31.75 7.29 -19.76
C ASN A 25 31.06 8.34 -20.61
N TRP A 26 30.49 7.95 -21.77
CA TRP A 26 29.44 8.72 -22.47
C TRP A 26 28.37 7.88 -23.20
N THR A 27 27.12 8.35 -23.12
CA THR A 27 25.88 7.85 -23.75
C THR A 27 25.35 8.76 -24.88
N ALA A 28 24.72 8.08 -25.87
CA ALA A 28 23.78 8.41 -26.97
C ALA A 28 23.65 9.81 -27.66
N GLY A 29 23.47 9.80 -28.99
CA GLY A 29 22.91 10.94 -29.77
C GLY A 29 22.95 10.76 -31.32
N ALA A 30 21.82 11.07 -31.98
CA ALA A 30 21.39 10.67 -33.33
C ALA A 30 22.15 11.23 -34.57
N PHE A 31 22.02 10.51 -35.68
CA PHE A 31 22.60 10.79 -37.00
C PHE A 31 21.75 11.74 -37.86
N ARG A 32 22.37 12.66 -38.61
CA ARG A 32 21.77 13.24 -39.82
C ARG A 32 22.79 13.23 -40.96
N ALA A 33 22.50 12.47 -42.01
CA ALA A 33 23.18 12.56 -43.29
C ALA A 33 22.24 13.21 -44.31
N ARG A 34 22.74 14.12 -45.15
CA ARG A 34 22.05 14.53 -46.39
C ARG A 34 22.84 13.97 -47.57
N CYS A 35 22.22 13.04 -48.30
CA CYS A 35 22.71 12.57 -49.60
C CYS A 35 21.50 12.32 -50.52
N PRO A 36 21.48 12.85 -51.76
CA PRO A 36 20.53 12.45 -52.77
C PRO A 36 21.01 11.16 -53.46
N GLY A 37 20.25 10.08 -53.31
CA GLY A 37 20.25 8.95 -54.25
C GLY A 37 21.41 7.95 -54.15
N THR A 38 21.64 7.32 -53.00
CA THR A 38 21.92 5.87 -52.84
C THR A 38 22.16 5.55 -51.36
N GLN A 39 21.59 4.45 -50.89
CA GLN A 39 21.60 4.00 -49.51
C GLN A 39 22.99 3.39 -49.17
N LEU A 40 23.76 4.02 -48.28
CA LEU A 40 24.95 3.41 -47.71
C LEU A 40 24.56 2.68 -46.42
N GLU A 41 24.57 1.34 -46.47
CA GLU A 41 24.60 0.51 -45.27
C GLU A 41 26.01 0.56 -44.68
N PHE A 42 26.14 1.05 -43.45
CA PHE A 42 27.40 1.00 -42.71
C PHE A 42 27.47 -0.32 -41.93
N THR A 43 27.91 -1.38 -42.60
CA THR A 43 28.39 -2.60 -41.92
C THR A 43 29.87 -2.39 -41.58
N ALA A 44 30.18 -2.32 -40.28
CA ALA A 44 31.52 -2.30 -39.68
C ALA A 44 32.50 -1.19 -40.15
N VAL A 45 32.70 -0.20 -39.29
CA VAL A 45 33.83 0.75 -39.42
C VAL A 45 35.12 0.01 -39.09
N ALA A 46 35.88 -0.37 -40.13
CA ALA A 46 37.27 -0.80 -39.98
C ALA A 46 38.16 0.46 -39.86
N LEU A 47 38.73 0.68 -38.68
CA LEU A 47 39.73 1.71 -38.44
C LEU A 47 41.07 1.27 -39.06
N THR A 48 41.44 1.82 -40.22
CA THR A 48 42.83 1.79 -40.69
C THR A 48 43.54 3.05 -40.23
N SER A 49 44.13 3.00 -39.03
CA SER A 49 45.14 3.98 -38.57
C SER A 49 46.52 3.44 -38.88
N THR A 50 47.32 4.19 -39.67
CA THR A 50 48.73 3.91 -39.97
C THR A 50 49.71 4.50 -38.95
N SER A 51 49.25 4.84 -37.74
CA SER A 51 50.14 5.06 -36.59
C SER A 51 49.76 4.10 -35.46
N VAL A 52 50.05 2.82 -35.68
CA VAL A 52 50.10 1.80 -34.61
C VAL A 52 51.45 1.96 -33.94
N GLY A 53 51.52 2.85 -32.94
CA GLY A 53 52.49 2.65 -31.86
C GLY A 53 52.12 1.33 -31.20
N ASP A 54 53.06 0.39 -31.23
CA ASP A 54 53.02 -0.95 -30.64
C ASP A 54 51.61 -1.54 -30.46
N ARG A 55 51.30 -2.49 -31.33
CA ARG A 55 50.22 -3.45 -31.12
C ARG A 55 50.42 -4.03 -29.70
N LEU A 56 49.64 -3.54 -28.74
CA LEU A 56 49.56 -4.16 -27.43
C LEU A 56 48.95 -5.53 -27.70
N ASP A 57 49.80 -6.57 -27.73
CA ASP A 57 49.40 -7.96 -27.70
C ASP A 57 48.74 -8.23 -26.33
N GLY A 58 47.53 -7.71 -26.15
CA GLY A 58 46.57 -8.13 -25.15
C GLY A 58 45.44 -8.89 -25.85
N PRO A 59 44.77 -9.84 -25.19
CA PRO A 59 43.56 -10.43 -25.76
C PRO A 59 42.57 -9.30 -26.11
N ALA A 60 41.89 -9.42 -27.25
CA ALA A 60 40.81 -8.49 -27.60
C ALA A 60 39.85 -8.43 -26.41
N ALA A 61 39.56 -7.24 -25.89
CA ALA A 61 38.63 -7.11 -24.77
C ALA A 61 37.26 -7.62 -25.24
N GLU A 62 36.83 -8.76 -24.71
CA GLU A 62 35.50 -9.31 -24.95
C GLU A 62 34.50 -8.53 -24.10
N PHE A 63 33.34 -8.23 -24.67
CA PHE A 63 32.24 -7.54 -23.98
C PHE A 63 31.00 -8.43 -24.03
N PHE A 64 30.28 -8.46 -22.92
CA PHE A 64 29.04 -9.20 -22.78
C PHE A 64 27.89 -8.26 -22.43
N GLU A 65 26.74 -8.51 -23.06
CA GLU A 65 25.50 -7.82 -22.75
C GLU A 65 24.92 -8.36 -21.44
N PHE A 66 24.57 -7.45 -20.55
CA PHE A 66 23.80 -7.72 -19.35
C PHE A 66 22.44 -7.05 -19.49
N THR A 67 21.38 -7.85 -19.59
CA THR A 67 20.00 -7.37 -19.63
C THR A 67 19.32 -7.57 -18.28
N VAL A 68 18.53 -6.60 -17.85
CA VAL A 68 17.61 -6.69 -16.73
C VAL A 68 16.18 -6.55 -17.23
N SER A 69 15.28 -7.36 -16.71
CA SER A 69 13.85 -7.14 -16.86
C SER A 69 13.19 -6.98 -15.51
N VAL A 70 12.06 -6.28 -15.48
CA VAL A 70 11.27 -6.06 -14.27
C VAL A 70 9.86 -6.61 -14.49
N THR A 71 9.36 -7.39 -13.54
CA THR A 71 8.06 -8.08 -13.62
C THR A 71 7.25 -7.93 -12.32
N GLY A 72 5.98 -8.31 -12.39
CA GLY A 72 5.03 -8.24 -11.28
C GLY A 72 4.10 -7.04 -11.37
N GLU A 73 3.15 -6.93 -10.43
CA GLU A 73 2.16 -5.85 -10.39
C GLU A 73 2.62 -4.67 -9.53
N GLY A 74 3.70 -4.85 -8.77
CA GLY A 74 4.35 -3.79 -8.01
C GLY A 74 5.27 -2.93 -8.88
N THR A 75 5.84 -1.91 -8.27
CA THR A 75 6.79 -0.99 -8.91
C THR A 75 8.12 -0.96 -8.16
N GLY A 76 9.19 -0.72 -8.91
CA GLY A 76 10.54 -0.66 -8.35
C GLY A 76 11.56 -0.31 -9.42
N VAL A 77 12.80 -0.15 -8.97
CA VAL A 77 13.96 0.21 -9.78
C VAL A 77 15.08 -0.79 -9.52
N VAL A 78 15.80 -1.16 -10.57
CA VAL A 78 17.05 -1.93 -10.52
C VAL A 78 18.19 -1.06 -10.99
N THR A 79 19.21 -0.88 -10.16
CA THR A 79 20.46 -0.21 -10.56
C THR A 79 21.65 -1.16 -10.51
N SER A 80 22.74 -0.82 -11.20
CA SER A 80 23.99 -1.58 -11.18
C SER A 80 25.19 -0.80 -10.64
N SER A 81 26.17 -1.52 -10.10
CA SER A 81 27.55 -1.08 -9.88
C SER A 81 28.51 -2.09 -10.52
N PRO A 82 29.36 -1.70 -11.50
CA PRO A 82 29.52 -0.35 -12.06
C PRO A 82 28.24 0.22 -12.69
N GLU A 83 28.10 1.54 -12.63
CA GLU A 83 26.93 2.26 -13.13
C GLU A 83 26.69 1.96 -14.62
N GLY A 84 25.43 1.75 -14.97
CA GLY A 84 25.03 1.55 -16.36
C GLY A 84 23.58 1.06 -16.49
N ILE A 85 23.13 0.17 -15.62
CA ILE A 85 21.74 -0.28 -15.60
C ILE A 85 20.95 0.61 -14.64
N ASP A 86 19.84 1.14 -15.11
CA ASP A 86 18.80 1.84 -14.32
C ASP A 86 17.46 1.46 -14.92
N CYS A 87 16.96 0.28 -14.52
CA CYS A 87 15.78 -0.36 -15.08
C CYS A 87 14.58 -0.20 -14.13
N SER A 88 13.54 0.51 -14.55
CA SER A 88 12.36 0.82 -13.74
C SER A 88 11.09 0.18 -14.30
N ALA A 89 10.24 -0.35 -13.43
CA ALA A 89 8.94 -0.87 -13.83
C ALA A 89 8.05 0.27 -14.37
N GLY A 90 7.62 0.18 -15.65
CA GLY A 90 6.60 1.07 -16.21
C GLY A 90 7.09 2.35 -16.89
N LEU A 91 8.40 2.54 -17.09
CA LEU A 91 8.98 3.62 -17.90
C LEU A 91 10.03 3.06 -18.89
N GLU A 92 10.22 3.72 -20.03
CA GLU A 92 11.36 3.42 -20.93
C GLU A 92 12.67 3.68 -20.17
N THR A 93 13.36 2.61 -19.77
CA THR A 93 14.58 2.70 -18.96
C THR A 93 15.73 1.89 -19.54
N ASP A 94 16.96 2.27 -19.16
CA ASP A 94 18.22 1.65 -19.57
C ASP A 94 18.39 0.29 -18.88
N CYS A 95 17.71 -0.71 -19.45
CA CYS A 95 17.62 -2.06 -18.92
C CYS A 95 18.68 -3.01 -19.50
N GLY A 96 19.70 -2.49 -20.20
CA GLY A 96 20.72 -3.32 -20.80
C GLY A 96 22.04 -2.59 -20.98
N GLN A 97 23.15 -3.23 -20.60
CA GLN A 97 24.49 -2.66 -20.76
C GLN A 97 25.55 -3.66 -21.15
N TYR A 98 26.60 -3.17 -21.80
CA TYR A 98 27.78 -3.97 -22.14
C TYR A 98 28.87 -3.77 -21.10
N TYR A 99 29.30 -4.87 -20.49
CA TYR A 99 30.45 -4.91 -19.58
C TYR A 99 31.58 -5.72 -20.20
N ARG A 100 32.82 -5.46 -19.75
CA ARG A 100 33.96 -6.29 -20.16
C ARG A 100 33.84 -7.68 -19.56
N ASP A 101 34.44 -8.66 -20.22
CA ASP A 101 34.66 -9.98 -19.65
C ASP A 101 35.29 -9.90 -18.25
N GLU A 102 34.90 -10.84 -17.40
CA GLU A 102 35.24 -10.96 -15.98
C GLU A 102 34.81 -9.76 -15.10
N THR A 103 34.03 -8.81 -15.61
CA THR A 103 33.50 -7.71 -14.78
C THR A 103 32.51 -8.25 -13.78
N GLU A 104 32.72 -7.92 -12.50
CA GLU A 104 31.76 -8.15 -11.45
C GLU A 104 30.74 -7.00 -11.40
N VAL A 105 29.47 -7.31 -11.63
CA VAL A 105 28.36 -6.35 -11.62
C VAL A 105 27.44 -6.67 -10.46
N THR A 106 27.26 -5.72 -9.56
CA THR A 106 26.29 -5.80 -8.46
C THR A 106 25.01 -5.10 -8.86
N LEU A 107 23.90 -5.84 -8.90
CA LEU A 107 22.56 -5.30 -9.09
C LEU A 107 21.91 -5.02 -7.73
N THR A 108 21.19 -3.90 -7.64
CA THR A 108 20.41 -3.50 -6.47
C THR A 108 18.97 -3.24 -6.88
N ALA A 109 18.04 -4.06 -6.39
CA ALA A 109 16.60 -3.84 -6.53
C ALA A 109 16.06 -3.02 -5.36
N THR A 110 15.39 -1.91 -5.67
CA THR A 110 14.73 -1.04 -4.70
C THR A 110 13.24 -0.93 -5.04
N ALA A 111 12.38 -1.42 -4.15
CA ALA A 111 10.93 -1.33 -4.32
C ALA A 111 10.44 0.10 -4.02
N THR A 112 9.48 0.59 -4.80
CA THR A 112 8.80 1.87 -4.53
C THR A 112 7.76 1.69 -3.40
N ASN A 113 7.32 2.79 -2.78
CA ASN A 113 6.28 2.75 -1.75
C ASN A 113 5.02 1.99 -2.23
N GLY A 114 4.49 1.11 -1.39
CA GLY A 114 3.36 0.25 -1.72
C GLY A 114 3.73 -1.01 -2.51
N SER A 115 5.02 -1.29 -2.72
CA SER A 115 5.52 -2.51 -3.37
C SER A 115 6.60 -3.20 -2.53
N VAL A 116 6.81 -4.48 -2.81
CA VAL A 116 7.87 -5.30 -2.21
C VAL A 116 8.65 -6.01 -3.30
N PHE A 117 9.97 -6.11 -3.12
CA PHE A 117 10.81 -6.97 -3.95
C PHE A 117 10.62 -8.43 -3.50
N THR A 118 10.23 -9.32 -4.41
CA THR A 118 9.95 -10.72 -4.08
C THR A 118 11.04 -11.68 -4.50
N GLY A 119 11.96 -11.26 -5.36
CA GLY A 119 13.15 -12.04 -5.70
C GLY A 119 13.68 -11.75 -7.10
N TRP A 120 14.88 -12.28 -7.35
CA TRP A 120 15.50 -12.37 -8.66
C TRP A 120 15.14 -13.71 -9.30
N SER A 121 15.00 -13.71 -10.62
CA SER A 121 15.01 -14.93 -11.44
C SER A 121 15.93 -14.81 -12.66
N GLY A 122 16.22 -15.95 -13.31
CA GLY A 122 17.10 -16.03 -14.47
C GLY A 122 18.54 -16.30 -14.04
N ASP A 123 19.49 -15.52 -14.53
CA ASP A 123 20.91 -15.70 -14.18
C ASP A 123 21.28 -15.20 -12.76
N CYS A 124 20.36 -14.52 -12.06
CA CYS A 124 20.58 -13.90 -10.75
C CYS A 124 19.81 -14.58 -9.59
N ASP A 125 19.15 -15.72 -9.84
CA ASP A 125 18.23 -16.42 -8.92
C ASP A 125 18.56 -16.25 -7.42
N GLY A 126 17.61 -15.70 -6.66
CA GLY A 126 17.80 -15.47 -5.22
C GLY A 126 16.80 -14.50 -4.59
N GLY A 127 16.76 -14.48 -3.25
CA GLY A 127 15.84 -13.63 -2.48
C GLY A 127 16.44 -12.32 -1.98
N ALA A 128 17.75 -12.12 -2.09
CA ALA A 128 18.40 -10.90 -1.63
C ALA A 128 18.14 -9.75 -2.61
N SER A 129 17.83 -8.55 -2.10
CA SER A 129 17.61 -7.36 -2.93
C SER A 129 18.87 -6.90 -3.67
N THR A 130 20.03 -7.35 -3.22
CA THR A 130 21.32 -7.15 -3.89
C THR A 130 21.89 -8.49 -4.33
N THR A 131 22.42 -8.54 -5.55
CA THR A 131 23.04 -9.74 -6.11
C THR A 131 24.22 -9.34 -6.99
N THR A 132 25.25 -10.18 -7.02
CA THR A 132 26.50 -9.90 -7.72
C THR A 132 26.76 -10.99 -8.75
N VAL A 133 26.99 -10.58 -10.00
CA VAL A 133 27.19 -11.46 -11.15
C VAL A 133 28.49 -11.12 -11.85
N THR A 134 29.35 -12.13 -12.06
CA THR A 134 30.54 -11.99 -12.91
C THR A 134 30.18 -12.32 -14.36
N LEU A 135 30.46 -11.38 -15.28
CA LEU A 135 30.17 -11.55 -16.70
C LEU A 135 31.30 -12.30 -17.43
N GLY A 136 31.13 -13.61 -17.62
CA GLY A 136 31.90 -14.41 -18.57
C GLY A 136 31.13 -14.82 -19.84
N ALA A 137 29.89 -14.36 -19.95
CA ALA A 137 28.97 -14.55 -21.07
C ALA A 137 27.84 -13.51 -20.97
N ALA A 138 27.00 -13.39 -21.99
CA ALA A 138 25.78 -12.59 -21.88
C ALA A 138 24.88 -13.14 -20.75
N ARG A 139 24.28 -12.23 -19.97
CA ARG A 139 23.46 -12.56 -18.80
C ARG A 139 22.12 -11.84 -18.84
N SER A 140 21.09 -12.47 -18.31
CA SER A 140 19.76 -11.88 -18.17
C SER A 140 19.17 -12.16 -16.79
N CYS A 141 18.81 -11.09 -16.08
CA CYS A 141 18.22 -11.17 -14.76
C CYS A 141 16.85 -10.51 -14.72
N THR A 142 15.93 -11.09 -13.96
CA THR A 142 14.58 -10.56 -13.81
C THR A 142 14.34 -10.20 -12.35
N ALA A 143 14.08 -8.93 -12.06
CA ALA A 143 13.58 -8.52 -10.76
C ALA A 143 12.06 -8.66 -10.73
N ARG A 144 11.52 -9.19 -9.65
CA ARG A 144 10.07 -9.21 -9.41
C ARG A 144 9.70 -8.25 -8.28
N PHE A 145 8.75 -7.36 -8.56
CA PHE A 145 8.11 -6.51 -7.57
C PHE A 145 6.61 -6.80 -7.54
N ASP A 146 6.07 -7.09 -6.36
CA ASP A 146 4.64 -7.29 -6.16
C ASP A 146 4.09 -6.21 -5.21
N PRO A 147 2.78 -5.92 -5.21
CA PRO A 147 2.17 -4.98 -4.28
C PRO A 147 2.46 -5.42 -2.83
N ALA A 148 2.79 -4.45 -1.97
CA ALA A 148 2.92 -4.71 -0.56
C ALA A 148 1.57 -5.20 0.00
N PRO A 149 1.55 -6.17 0.93
CA PRO A 149 0.32 -6.57 1.58
C PRO A 149 -0.36 -5.34 2.19
N ALA A 150 -1.66 -5.17 1.93
CA ALA A 150 -2.42 -4.08 2.54
C ALA A 150 -2.34 -4.22 4.07
N ALA A 151 -1.83 -3.19 4.75
CA ALA A 151 -1.77 -3.18 6.20
C ALA A 151 -3.20 -3.24 6.75
N SER A 152 -3.45 -4.13 7.71
CA SER A 152 -4.75 -4.27 8.37
C SER A 152 -4.62 -4.22 9.89
N SER A 153 -5.70 -3.85 10.55
CA SER A 153 -5.80 -3.81 12.01
C SER A 153 -7.15 -4.35 12.47
N THR A 154 -7.18 -4.85 13.71
CA THR A 154 -8.36 -5.52 14.27
C THR A 154 -9.25 -4.52 15.01
N LEU A 155 -10.54 -4.55 14.71
CA LEU A 155 -11.59 -3.92 15.50
C LEU A 155 -12.26 -5.00 16.36
N THR A 156 -12.32 -4.74 17.66
CA THR A 156 -13.06 -5.57 18.63
C THR A 156 -14.26 -4.80 19.14
N VAL A 157 -15.42 -5.43 19.16
CA VAL A 157 -16.65 -4.88 19.75
C VAL A 157 -17.07 -5.75 20.92
N SER A 158 -17.49 -5.14 22.02
CA SER A 158 -18.13 -5.84 23.13
C SER A 158 -19.52 -5.27 23.41
N VAL A 159 -20.39 -6.12 23.97
CA VAL A 159 -21.72 -5.75 24.42
C VAL A 159 -21.75 -5.84 25.94
N SER A 160 -22.35 -4.86 26.61
CA SER A 160 -22.39 -4.74 28.07
C SER A 160 -23.74 -4.22 28.57
N GLY A 161 -23.93 -4.24 29.90
CA GLY A 161 -25.18 -3.86 30.57
C GLY A 161 -26.10 -5.05 30.79
N ASP A 162 -27.22 -4.81 31.48
CA ASP A 162 -28.20 -5.85 31.83
C ASP A 162 -29.29 -6.03 30.75
N GLY A 163 -29.34 -5.13 29.77
CA GLY A 163 -30.18 -5.26 28.59
C GLY A 163 -29.54 -6.16 27.53
N THR A 164 -30.26 -6.36 26.42
CA THR A 164 -29.76 -7.13 25.27
C THR A 164 -29.85 -6.31 23.99
N GLY A 165 -28.97 -6.61 23.04
CA GLY A 165 -28.91 -5.93 21.75
C GLY A 165 -27.84 -6.54 20.85
N THR A 166 -27.81 -6.07 19.61
CA THR A 166 -26.83 -6.48 18.61
C THR A 166 -26.02 -5.30 18.12
N VAL A 167 -24.83 -5.57 17.58
CA VAL A 167 -24.01 -4.57 16.89
C VAL A 167 -23.59 -5.14 15.54
N THR A 168 -23.85 -4.39 14.48
CA THR A 168 -23.38 -4.72 13.12
C THR A 168 -22.46 -3.65 12.56
N SER A 169 -21.63 -4.00 11.58
CA SER A 169 -20.74 -3.05 10.90
C SER A 169 -20.96 -2.94 9.38
N ASN A 170 -20.58 -1.80 8.82
CA ASN A 170 -20.31 -1.61 7.39
C ASN A 170 -18.95 -0.92 7.20
N PRO A 171 -17.96 -1.53 6.52
CA PRO A 171 -18.00 -2.84 5.87
C PRO A 171 -18.31 -3.99 6.82
N SER A 172 -18.92 -5.05 6.31
CA SER A 172 -19.33 -6.21 7.12
C SER A 172 -18.14 -6.91 7.76
N GLY A 173 -18.29 -7.35 9.00
CA GLY A 173 -17.25 -8.07 9.75
C GLY A 173 -17.57 -8.17 11.24
N ILE A 174 -18.32 -7.22 11.78
CA ILE A 174 -18.88 -7.28 13.13
C ILE A 174 -20.38 -7.63 13.04
N ASP A 175 -20.79 -8.62 13.83
CA ASP A 175 -22.18 -9.03 14.09
C ASP A 175 -22.29 -9.59 15.52
N CYS A 176 -22.17 -8.72 16.52
CA CYS A 176 -22.28 -9.08 17.93
C CYS A 176 -23.74 -9.39 18.32
N PRO A 177 -23.97 -10.39 19.21
CA PRO A 177 -22.99 -11.10 20.03
C PRO A 177 -22.34 -12.33 19.37
N GLY A 178 -22.55 -12.56 18.06
CA GLY A 178 -21.93 -13.66 17.32
C GLY A 178 -20.45 -13.40 17.02
N ASP A 179 -20.18 -12.65 15.96
CA ASP A 179 -18.82 -12.33 15.50
C ASP A 179 -18.45 -10.90 15.91
N CYS A 180 -17.71 -10.78 17.02
CA CYS A 180 -17.40 -9.50 17.65
C CYS A 180 -16.02 -8.94 17.31
N THR A 181 -15.29 -9.57 16.40
CA THR A 181 -13.93 -9.18 16.02
C THR A 181 -13.73 -9.32 14.53
N ALA A 182 -13.20 -8.29 13.88
CA ALA A 182 -12.86 -8.32 12.46
C ALA A 182 -11.61 -7.49 12.14
N SER A 183 -10.89 -7.89 11.10
CA SER A 183 -9.74 -7.15 10.58
C SER A 183 -10.15 -6.31 9.38
N TYR A 184 -9.78 -5.04 9.39
CA TYR A 184 -10.03 -4.08 8.32
C TYR A 184 -8.72 -3.50 7.82
N ALA A 185 -8.67 -3.10 6.55
CA ALA A 185 -7.52 -2.38 6.01
C ALA A 185 -7.31 -1.07 6.77
N THR A 186 -6.07 -0.62 6.85
CA THR A 186 -5.71 0.67 7.46
C THR A 186 -6.45 1.81 6.74
N ASP A 187 -6.85 2.82 7.50
CA ASP A 187 -7.66 3.96 7.07
C ASP A 187 -9.09 3.62 6.61
N THR A 188 -9.54 2.36 6.81
CA THR A 188 -10.94 2.01 6.58
C THR A 188 -11.83 2.71 7.60
N GLU A 189 -12.87 3.37 7.09
CA GLU A 189 -13.95 3.91 7.90
C GLU A 189 -15.01 2.83 8.12
N VAL A 190 -15.20 2.41 9.37
CA VAL A 190 -16.17 1.37 9.77
C VAL A 190 -17.34 2.02 10.48
N ALA A 191 -18.53 1.96 9.90
CA ALA A 191 -19.78 2.38 10.52
C ALA A 191 -20.34 1.23 11.38
N LEU A 192 -20.54 1.46 12.67
CA LEU A 192 -21.16 0.55 13.62
C LEU A 192 -22.59 0.97 13.93
N THR A 193 -23.51 0.02 13.98
CA THR A 193 -24.91 0.24 14.36
C THR A 193 -25.29 -0.67 15.52
N ALA A 194 -25.62 -0.08 16.67
CA ALA A 194 -26.19 -0.78 17.81
C ALA A 194 -27.72 -0.80 17.71
N THR A 195 -28.31 -2.00 17.84
CA THR A 195 -29.76 -2.19 17.85
C THR A 195 -30.17 -2.88 19.14
N ALA A 196 -30.93 -2.19 19.99
CA ALA A 196 -31.45 -2.78 21.21
C ALA A 196 -32.54 -3.82 20.88
N ALA A 197 -32.56 -4.93 21.61
CA ALA A 197 -33.64 -5.89 21.52
C ALA A 197 -34.91 -5.37 22.24
N THR A 198 -36.04 -6.04 22.03
CA THR A 198 -37.29 -5.71 22.74
C THR A 198 -37.11 -5.77 24.25
N GLY A 199 -37.56 -4.73 24.96
CA GLY A 199 -37.39 -4.59 26.41
C GLY A 199 -36.00 -4.10 26.84
N SER A 200 -35.21 -3.57 25.92
CA SER A 200 -33.91 -2.96 26.19
C SER A 200 -33.76 -1.63 25.46
N VAL A 201 -32.87 -0.78 25.96
CA VAL A 201 -32.51 0.51 25.36
C VAL A 201 -31.00 0.58 25.17
N PHE A 202 -30.57 1.23 24.10
CA PHE A 202 -29.15 1.53 23.89
C PHE A 202 -28.75 2.70 24.79
N ALA A 203 -27.79 2.48 25.68
CA ALA A 203 -27.36 3.47 26.67
C ALA A 203 -26.16 4.31 26.19
N GLY A 204 -25.37 3.81 25.26
CA GLY A 204 -24.21 4.51 24.71
C GLY A 204 -23.07 3.58 24.31
N TRP A 205 -22.12 4.16 23.59
CA TRP A 205 -20.82 3.58 23.28
C TRP A 205 -19.78 4.03 24.30
N SER A 206 -18.74 3.21 24.51
CA SER A 206 -17.53 3.60 25.23
C SER A 206 -16.28 3.01 24.56
N GLY A 207 -15.09 3.42 25.03
CA GLY A 207 -13.81 3.01 24.45
C GLY A 207 -13.44 3.89 23.25
N ASP A 208 -13.02 3.27 22.15
CA ASP A 208 -12.62 3.99 20.93
C ASP A 208 -13.80 4.58 20.12
N CYS A 209 -15.04 4.21 20.45
CA CYS A 209 -16.27 4.65 19.77
C CYS A 209 -17.17 5.55 20.63
N ASP A 210 -16.64 6.12 21.73
CA ASP A 210 -17.40 6.85 22.76
C ASP A 210 -18.43 7.84 22.19
N GLY A 211 -19.66 7.77 22.70
CA GLY A 211 -20.78 8.59 22.20
C GLY A 211 -22.16 8.01 22.50
N SER A 212 -23.19 8.83 22.38
CA SER A 212 -24.57 8.45 22.72
C SER A 212 -25.44 8.04 21.52
N ALA A 213 -24.96 8.25 20.29
CA ALA A 213 -25.70 7.87 19.09
C ALA A 213 -25.61 6.35 18.86
N SER A 214 -26.74 5.71 18.52
CA SER A 214 -26.77 4.27 18.24
C SER A 214 -25.94 3.87 17.00
N ALA A 215 -25.75 4.81 16.07
CA ALA A 215 -24.81 4.68 14.97
C ALA A 215 -23.57 5.54 15.22
N THR A 216 -22.38 4.97 14.99
CA THR A 216 -21.09 5.66 15.13
C THR A 216 -20.12 5.17 14.07
N THR A 217 -19.04 5.91 13.85
CA THR A 217 -18.04 5.61 12.84
C THR A 217 -16.66 5.62 13.46
N VAL A 218 -15.85 4.60 13.15
CA VAL A 218 -14.46 4.48 13.62
C VAL A 218 -13.51 4.30 12.43
N THR A 219 -12.44 5.09 12.38
CA THR A 219 -11.36 4.95 11.39
C THR A 219 -10.26 4.04 11.92
N ILE A 220 -9.94 2.99 11.16
CA ILE A 220 -8.98 1.96 11.55
C ILE A 220 -7.56 2.38 11.17
N GLY A 221 -6.90 3.15 12.04
CA GLY A 221 -5.46 3.45 11.93
C GLY A 221 -4.57 2.47 12.71
N ALA A 222 -5.15 1.74 13.66
CA ALA A 222 -4.51 0.76 14.54
C ALA A 222 -5.61 -0.17 15.10
N ALA A 223 -5.24 -1.12 15.97
CA ALA A 223 -6.24 -1.91 16.69
C ALA A 223 -7.18 -1.00 17.52
N ARG A 224 -8.48 -1.29 17.48
CA ARG A 224 -9.53 -0.51 18.15
C ARG A 224 -10.46 -1.40 18.96
N SER A 225 -10.99 -0.88 20.06
CA SER A 225 -11.95 -1.56 20.93
C SER A 225 -13.13 -0.66 21.29
N CYS A 226 -14.33 -1.10 20.96
CA CYS A 226 -15.57 -0.38 21.22
C CYS A 226 -16.53 -1.22 22.06
N THR A 227 -17.26 -0.58 22.97
CA THR A 227 -18.26 -1.27 23.80
C THR A 227 -19.61 -0.62 23.61
N ALA A 228 -20.62 -1.39 23.16
CA ALA A 228 -22.02 -0.99 23.19
C ALA A 228 -22.61 -1.37 24.55
N ARG A 229 -23.30 -0.44 25.19
CA ARG A 229 -24.06 -0.71 26.41
C ARG A 229 -25.56 -0.74 26.09
N PHE A 230 -26.24 -1.81 26.53
CA PHE A 230 -27.69 -1.91 26.53
C PHE A 230 -28.17 -2.09 27.96
N ASP A 231 -29.13 -1.27 28.37
CA ASP A 231 -29.78 -1.38 29.67
C ASP A 231 -31.24 -1.84 29.46
N PRO A 232 -31.90 -2.45 30.47
CA PRO A 232 -33.32 -2.79 30.37
C PRO A 232 -34.18 -1.54 30.13
N GLU A 233 -35.22 -1.69 29.31
CA GLU A 233 -36.20 -0.64 29.11
C GLU A 233 -36.90 -0.35 30.46
N PRO A 234 -36.98 0.92 30.91
CA PRO A 234 -37.63 1.24 32.16
C PRO A 234 -39.07 0.73 32.17
N ALA A 235 -39.46 0.00 33.22
CA ALA A 235 -40.84 -0.45 33.37
C ALA A 235 -41.77 0.76 33.34
N ALA A 236 -42.76 0.73 32.45
CA ALA A 236 -43.78 1.76 32.40
C ALA A 236 -44.53 1.79 33.75
N SER A 237 -44.73 2.99 34.28
CA SER A 237 -45.48 3.19 35.53
C SER A 237 -46.40 4.38 35.39
N SER A 238 -47.57 4.30 36.04
CA SER A 238 -48.56 5.37 36.12
C SER A 238 -48.76 5.79 37.56
N THR A 239 -48.76 7.10 37.79
CA THR A 239 -49.02 7.67 39.11
C THR A 239 -50.51 7.95 39.28
N LEU A 240 -51.11 7.33 40.28
CA LEU A 240 -52.48 7.57 40.71
C LEU A 240 -52.47 8.50 41.92
N THR A 241 -53.23 9.59 41.84
CA THR A 241 -53.45 10.54 42.95
C THR A 241 -54.92 10.53 43.31
N VAL A 242 -55.22 10.38 44.61
CA VAL A 242 -56.58 10.37 45.15
C VAL A 242 -56.83 11.65 45.95
N SER A 243 -57.87 12.37 45.60
CA SER A 243 -58.32 13.54 46.37
C SER A 243 -59.53 13.16 47.21
N VAL A 244 -59.41 13.28 48.54
CA VAL A 244 -60.53 13.07 49.48
C VAL A 244 -61.12 14.42 49.86
N SER A 245 -62.46 14.54 49.87
CA SER A 245 -63.18 15.76 50.23
C SER A 245 -64.43 15.45 51.08
N GLY A 246 -64.86 16.43 51.89
CA GLY A 246 -65.98 16.31 52.84
C GLY A 246 -65.54 16.22 54.31
N ASP A 247 -66.49 16.37 55.24
CA ASP A 247 -66.21 16.48 56.69
C ASP A 247 -66.18 15.13 57.43
N GLY A 248 -66.30 14.01 56.71
CA GLY A 248 -66.29 12.67 57.28
C GLY A 248 -64.87 12.15 57.56
N THR A 249 -64.71 11.23 58.52
CA THR A 249 -63.42 10.64 58.92
C THR A 249 -63.09 9.34 58.16
N GLY A 250 -63.49 9.24 56.89
CA GLY A 250 -63.29 8.02 56.08
C GLY A 250 -61.85 7.85 55.61
N THR A 251 -61.48 6.62 55.25
CA THR A 251 -60.18 6.30 54.63
C THR A 251 -60.37 5.75 53.21
N VAL A 252 -59.36 5.92 52.37
CA VAL A 252 -59.30 5.30 51.03
C VAL A 252 -58.02 4.50 50.93
N THR A 253 -58.15 3.19 50.71
CA THR A 253 -57.02 2.29 50.49
C THR A 253 -57.08 1.65 49.11
N SER A 254 -55.93 1.25 48.57
CA SER A 254 -55.83 0.57 47.27
C SER A 254 -55.32 -0.87 47.38
N ASN A 255 -55.64 -1.68 46.36
CA ASN A 255 -54.97 -2.94 46.08
C ASN A 255 -54.61 -2.97 44.57
N PRO A 256 -53.32 -3.01 44.18
CA PRO A 256 -52.11 -3.12 45.01
C PRO A 256 -51.96 -1.99 46.05
N SER A 257 -51.31 -2.30 47.18
CA SER A 257 -51.09 -1.32 48.25
C SER A 257 -50.23 -0.16 47.76
N GLY A 258 -50.60 1.06 48.14
CA GLY A 258 -49.85 2.27 47.79
C GLY A 258 -50.61 3.55 48.14
N ILE A 259 -51.94 3.52 48.15
CA ILE A 259 -52.78 4.62 48.63
C ILE A 259 -53.36 4.27 50.01
N ASP A 260 -53.26 5.21 50.95
CA ASP A 260 -53.90 5.21 52.28
C ASP A 260 -54.26 6.66 52.69
N CYS A 261 -55.34 7.19 52.12
CA CYS A 261 -55.83 8.53 52.45
C CYS A 261 -56.52 8.57 53.81
N PRO A 262 -56.38 9.67 54.59
CA PRO A 262 -55.81 10.96 54.20
C PRO A 262 -54.29 11.11 54.34
N GLY A 263 -53.55 10.03 54.66
CA GLY A 263 -52.10 10.07 54.81
C GLY A 263 -51.38 10.12 53.46
N ASP A 264 -51.25 8.98 52.81
CA ASP A 264 -50.54 8.81 51.54
C ASP A 264 -51.53 8.65 50.40
N CYS A 265 -51.86 9.75 49.73
CA CYS A 265 -52.87 9.78 48.68
C CYS A 265 -52.32 9.61 47.25
N THR A 266 -51.03 9.34 47.10
CA THR A 266 -50.37 9.23 45.80
C THR A 266 -49.49 7.99 45.75
N ALA A 267 -49.63 7.19 44.69
CA ALA A 267 -48.76 6.05 44.45
C ALA A 267 -48.54 5.80 42.96
N SER A 268 -47.36 5.27 42.62
CA SER A 268 -47.02 4.84 41.27
C SER A 268 -47.13 3.33 41.16
N TYR A 269 -47.79 2.87 40.11
CA TYR A 269 -48.01 1.45 39.84
C TYR A 269 -47.41 1.12 38.48
N ALA A 270 -46.73 -0.03 38.37
CA ALA A 270 -46.31 -0.55 37.08
C ALA A 270 -47.56 -0.78 36.19
N THR A 271 -47.47 -0.40 34.93
CA THR A 271 -48.56 -0.55 33.93
C THR A 271 -48.37 -1.78 33.07
#